data_AF-A0A7V3XH36-F1
#
_entry.id   AF-A0A7V3XH36-F1
#
_cell.length_a   1.000
_cell.length_b   1.000
_cell.length_c   1.000
_cell.angle_alpha   90.00
_cell.angle_beta   90.00
_cell.angle_gamma   90.00
#
_symmetry.space_group_name_H-M   'P 1'
#
loop_
_entity.id
_entity.type
_entity.pdbx_description
1 polymer ?
#
loop_
_entity_poly.entity_id
_entity_poly.type
_entity_poly.pdbx_seq_one_letter_code
_entity_poly.pdbx_strand_id
1 'polypeptide(L)'
;MNHFKALDELQEHGRLRWSAGEHGWSADPREVVQALAREGFQEYKSEITRSRVDREPTGGVWQGLDCRTGAVASAIWVVRDQAPPLVFIDVDGVPVRGDAAA
;
A
#
# COMPACT_ATOMS: atom_id res chain seq x y z
N MET A 1 1.49 16.01 6.73
CA MET A 1 0.93 14.70 6.33
C MET A 1 0.74 14.79 4.82
N ASN A 2 1.35 13.93 4.02
CA ASN A 2 1.03 13.88 2.60
C ASN A 2 -0.36 13.24 2.49
N HIS A 3 -1.31 13.99 1.96
CA HIS A 3 -2.69 13.55 1.77
C HIS A 3 -2.84 13.13 0.31
N PHE A 4 -3.09 11.85 0.10
CA PHE A 4 -3.19 11.25 -1.22
C PHE A 4 -4.67 10.98 -1.46
N LYS A 5 -5.30 11.84 -2.25
CA LYS A 5 -6.75 11.86 -2.44
C LYS A 5 -7.32 10.48 -2.76
N ALA A 6 -6.65 9.70 -3.60
CA ALA A 6 -7.07 8.36 -3.99
C ALA A 6 -6.95 7.34 -2.83
N LEU A 7 -6.00 7.49 -1.90
CA LEU A 7 -5.94 6.67 -0.69
C LEU A 7 -7.02 7.09 0.32
N ASP A 8 -7.28 8.40 0.44
CA ASP A 8 -8.34 8.91 1.29
C ASP A 8 -9.72 8.41 0.81
N GLU A 9 -9.96 8.41 -0.51
CA GLU A 9 -11.15 7.79 -1.12
C GLU A 9 -11.26 6.30 -0.75
N LEU A 10 -10.17 5.51 -0.80
CA LEU A 10 -10.22 4.12 -0.37
C LEU A 10 -10.56 3.98 1.12
N GLN A 11 -10.05 4.90 1.95
CA GLN A 11 -10.33 4.91 3.38
C GLN A 11 -11.78 5.25 3.67
N GLU A 12 -12.33 6.29 3.05
CA GLU A 12 -13.74 6.72 3.19
C GLU A 12 -14.72 5.60 2.79
N HIS A 13 -14.38 4.81 1.78
CA HIS A 13 -15.18 3.66 1.35
C HIS A 13 -14.89 2.37 2.16
N GLY A 14 -14.05 2.44 3.19
CA GLY A 14 -13.72 1.31 4.07
C GLY A 14 -12.84 0.21 3.44
N ARG A 15 -12.28 0.48 2.25
CA ARG A 15 -11.38 -0.45 1.52
C ARG A 15 -9.92 -0.35 1.96
N LEU A 16 -9.55 0.76 2.59
CA LEU A 16 -8.26 0.99 3.23
C LEU A 16 -8.48 1.30 4.71
N ARG A 17 -8.13 0.38 5.62
CA ARG A 17 -8.39 0.56 7.06
C ARG A 17 -7.09 0.54 7.86
N TRP A 18 -6.86 1.57 8.67
CA TRP A 18 -5.70 1.62 9.54
C TRP A 18 -5.80 0.60 10.66
N SER A 19 -4.77 -0.22 10.83
CA SER A 19 -4.59 -1.14 11.94
C SER A 19 -3.53 -0.57 12.88
N ALA A 20 -3.98 0.04 13.98
CA ALA A 20 -3.08 0.68 14.94
C ALA A 20 -2.12 -0.33 15.60
N GLY A 21 -2.59 -1.55 15.88
CA GLY A 21 -1.77 -2.60 16.50
C GLY A 21 -0.71 -3.19 15.59
N GLU A 22 -0.95 -3.19 14.27
CA GLU A 22 0.01 -3.70 13.28
C GLU A 22 0.81 -2.57 12.61
N HIS A 23 0.50 -1.31 12.92
CA HIS A 23 1.10 -0.12 12.33
C HIS A 23 1.08 -0.14 10.79
N GLY A 24 -0.03 -0.62 10.21
CA GLY A 24 -0.19 -0.78 8.77
C GLY A 24 -1.65 -0.76 8.35
N TRP A 25 -1.88 -0.91 7.06
CA TRP A 25 -3.19 -0.82 6.45
C TRP A 25 -3.75 -2.19 6.09
N SER A 26 -4.98 -2.49 6.47
CA SER A 26 -5.70 -3.66 5.98
C SER A 26 -6.43 -3.31 4.67
N ALA A 27 -5.93 -3.80 3.53
CA ALA A 27 -6.45 -3.49 2.20
C ALA A 27 -6.01 -4.50 1.12
N ASP A 28 -6.65 -4.45 -0.05
CA ASP A 28 -6.12 -5.11 -1.25
C ASP A 28 -4.89 -4.32 -1.78
N PRO A 29 -3.70 -4.95 -1.89
CA PRO A 29 -2.50 -4.28 -2.40
C PRO A 29 -2.65 -3.70 -3.81
N ARG A 30 -3.46 -4.32 -4.67
CA ARG A 30 -3.70 -3.84 -6.03
C ARG A 30 -4.47 -2.53 -6.03
N GLU A 31 -5.43 -2.37 -5.12
CA GLU A 31 -6.18 -1.13 -4.98
C GLU A 31 -5.29 0.00 -4.46
N VAL A 32 -4.41 -0.31 -3.51
CA VAL A 32 -3.41 0.64 -3.00
C VAL A 32 -2.46 1.09 -4.12
N VAL A 33 -1.91 0.16 -4.89
CA VAL A 33 -1.02 0.49 -6.03
C VAL A 33 -1.75 1.32 -7.08
N GLN A 34 -3.01 0.98 -7.40
CA GLN A 34 -3.82 1.77 -8.33
C GLN A 34 -4.12 3.17 -7.81
N ALA A 35 -4.35 3.33 -6.51
CA ALA A 35 -4.52 4.65 -5.89
C ALA A 35 -3.23 5.47 -6.00
N LEU A 36 -2.07 4.89 -5.65
CA LEU A 36 -0.77 5.55 -5.82
C LEU A 36 -0.50 5.93 -7.29
N ALA A 37 -0.87 5.07 -8.24
CA ALA A 37 -0.75 5.39 -9.67
C ALA A 37 -1.62 6.59 -10.10
N ARG A 38 -2.81 6.77 -9.50
CA ARG A 38 -3.68 7.93 -9.75
C ARG A 38 -3.12 9.24 -9.19
N GLU A 39 -2.28 9.15 -8.15
CA GLU A 39 -1.54 10.29 -7.59
C GLU A 39 -0.31 10.68 -8.44
N GLY A 40 0.02 9.89 -9.46
CA GLY A 40 1.11 10.16 -10.40
C GLY A 40 2.36 9.31 -10.23
N PHE A 41 2.38 8.37 -9.27
CA PHE A 41 3.49 7.43 -9.12
C PHE A 41 3.45 6.35 -10.21
N GLN A 42 4.45 6.34 -11.07
CA GLN A 42 4.60 5.32 -12.11
C GLN A 42 5.37 4.12 -11.55
N GLU A 43 4.93 2.90 -11.84
CA GLU A 43 5.65 1.70 -11.40
C GLU A 43 7.11 1.72 -11.86
N TYR A 44 8.01 1.71 -10.88
CA TYR A 44 9.45 1.60 -11.09
C TYR A 44 9.93 0.18 -10.83
N LYS A 45 9.37 -0.47 -9.79
CA LYS A 45 9.71 -1.84 -9.40
C LYS A 45 8.49 -2.54 -8.82
N SER A 46 8.33 -3.83 -9.12
CA SER A 46 7.34 -4.70 -8.51
C SER A 46 7.91 -6.11 -8.32
N GLU A 47 7.79 -6.66 -7.12
CA GLU A 47 8.22 -8.02 -6.77
C GLU A 47 7.15 -8.72 -5.94
N ILE A 48 6.93 -10.01 -6.23
CA ILE A 48 5.96 -10.84 -5.53
C ILE A 48 6.70 -11.93 -4.77
N THR A 49 6.43 -12.06 -3.47
CA THR A 49 7.00 -13.12 -2.64
C THR A 49 6.09 -14.35 -2.68
N ARG A 50 6.67 -15.51 -2.99
CA ARG A 50 5.98 -16.81 -3.00
C ARG A 50 6.74 -17.80 -2.15
N SER A 51 6.02 -18.63 -1.40
CA SER A 51 6.62 -19.77 -0.69
C SER A 51 6.95 -20.93 -1.64
N ARG A 52 6.07 -21.20 -2.60
CA ARG A 52 6.25 -22.14 -3.72
C ARG A 52 5.50 -21.64 -4.96
N VAL A 53 5.92 -22.09 -6.14
CA VAL A 53 5.31 -21.68 -7.44
C VAL A 53 3.83 -22.07 -7.53
N ASP A 54 3.44 -23.19 -6.92
CA ASP A 54 2.08 -23.73 -6.89
C ASP A 54 1.17 -23.12 -5.81
N ARG A 55 1.67 -22.17 -5.02
CA ARG A 55 0.90 -21.51 -3.96
C ARG A 55 0.65 -20.04 -4.27
N GLU A 56 -0.41 -19.51 -3.67
CA GLU A 56 -0.70 -18.09 -3.65
C GLU A 56 0.50 -17.30 -3.08
N PRO A 57 0.74 -16.08 -3.58
CA PRO A 57 1.74 -15.18 -3.02
C PRO A 57 1.55 -14.96 -1.52
N THR A 58 2.67 -14.90 -0.79
CA THR A 58 2.67 -14.60 0.65
C THR A 58 2.82 -13.10 0.91
N GLY A 59 3.15 -12.32 -0.11
CA GLY A 59 3.37 -10.89 0.00
C GLY A 59 4.01 -10.31 -1.25
N GLY A 60 4.52 -9.11 -1.15
CA GLY A 60 5.27 -8.46 -2.21
C GLY A 60 5.64 -7.02 -1.86
N VAL A 61 6.33 -6.40 -2.79
CA VAL A 61 6.72 -5.00 -2.74
C VAL A 61 6.46 -4.36 -4.10
N TRP A 62 5.99 -3.14 -4.05
CA TRP A 62 5.87 -2.25 -5.19
C TRP A 62 6.54 -0.93 -4.86
N GLN A 63 7.23 -0.34 -5.83
CA GLN A 63 7.79 0.99 -5.73
C GLN A 63 7.42 1.79 -6.98
N GLY A 64 6.97 3.02 -6.77
CA GLY A 64 6.64 3.94 -7.85
C GLY A 64 7.37 5.27 -7.72
N LEU A 65 7.67 5.89 -8.85
CA LEU A 65 8.36 7.16 -8.98
C LEU A 65 7.40 8.22 -9.56
N ASP A 66 7.24 9.35 -8.87
CA ASP A 66 6.67 10.56 -9.51
C ASP A 66 7.79 11.30 -10.22
N CYS A 67 7.88 11.13 -11.54
CA CYS A 67 8.91 11.73 -12.39
C CYS A 67 8.92 13.27 -12.37
N ARG A 68 7.86 13.93 -11.89
CA ARG A 68 7.78 15.39 -11.81
C ARG A 68 8.48 15.94 -10.56
N THR A 69 8.40 15.21 -9.46
CA THR A 69 8.89 15.63 -8.14
C THR A 69 10.14 14.87 -7.71
N GLY A 70 10.38 13.69 -8.27
CA GLY A 70 11.41 12.74 -7.85
C GLY A 70 11.02 11.91 -6.63
N ALA A 71 9.81 12.06 -6.10
CA ALA A 71 9.34 11.34 -4.93
C ALA A 71 9.14 9.84 -5.23
N VAL A 72 9.47 8.98 -4.27
CA VAL A 72 9.31 7.54 -4.36
C VAL A 72 8.25 7.07 -3.37
N ALA A 73 7.20 6.42 -3.86
CA ALA A 73 6.24 5.70 -3.03
C ALA A 73 6.62 4.23 -2.98
N SER A 74 6.60 3.63 -1.79
CA SER A 74 6.76 2.18 -1.61
C SER A 74 5.50 1.61 -0.96
N ALA A 75 5.04 0.47 -1.46
CA ALA A 75 3.98 -0.33 -0.87
C ALA A 75 4.48 -1.76 -0.65
N ILE A 76 4.58 -2.18 0.60
CA ILE A 76 5.01 -3.53 0.99
C ILE A 76 3.80 -4.22 1.59
N TRP A 77 3.49 -5.45 1.18
CA TRP A 77 2.36 -6.17 1.74
C TRP A 77 2.67 -7.60 2.14
N VAL A 78 1.92 -8.08 3.12
CA VAL A 78 1.93 -9.46 3.59
C VAL A 78 0.50 -10.00 3.55
N VAL A 79 0.33 -11.15 2.92
CA VAL A 79 -0.95 -11.86 2.89
C VAL A 79 -1.15 -12.54 4.24
N ARG A 80 -2.37 -12.40 4.80
CA ARG A 80 -2.75 -12.97 6.09
C ARG A 80 -3.79 -14.06 5.89
N ASP A 81 -3.81 -15.03 6.80
CA ASP A 81 -4.85 -16.06 6.78
C ASP A 81 -6.19 -15.47 7.24
N GLN A 82 -7.26 -15.73 6.47
CA GLN A 82 -8.63 -15.29 6.75
C GLN A 82 -8.83 -13.78 7.00
N ALA A 83 -7.88 -12.94 6.58
CA ALA A 83 -7.96 -11.49 6.73
C ALA A 83 -7.43 -10.77 5.46
N PRO A 84 -7.85 -9.52 5.18
CA PRO A 84 -7.26 -8.72 4.12
C PRO A 84 -5.73 -8.61 4.29
N PRO A 85 -4.94 -8.50 3.21
CA PRO A 85 -3.51 -8.25 3.32
C PRO A 85 -3.20 -7.02 4.18
N LEU A 86 -2.10 -7.10 4.91
CA LEU A 86 -1.53 -5.96 5.62
C LEU A 86 -0.55 -5.25 4.69
N VAL A 87 -0.72 -3.94 4.50
CA VAL A 87 0.03 -3.10 3.56
C VAL A 87 0.70 -1.97 4.34
N PHE A 88 1.99 -1.80 4.13
CA PHE A 88 2.80 -0.69 4.62
C PHE A 88 3.07 0.24 3.46
N ILE A 89 2.80 1.52 3.65
CA ILE A 89 2.95 2.55 2.61
C ILE A 89 3.90 3.61 3.17
N ASP A 90 4.94 3.95 2.41
CA ASP A 90 5.79 5.10 2.69
C ASP A 90 6.02 5.91 1.42
N VAL A 91 6.25 7.22 1.59
CA VAL A 91 6.70 8.11 0.53
C VAL A 91 7.94 8.84 1.00
N ASP A 92 9.04 8.69 0.26
CA ASP A 92 10.38 9.16 0.62
C ASP A 92 10.80 8.72 2.03
N GLY A 93 10.44 7.49 2.42
CA GLY A 93 10.73 6.93 3.73
C GLY A 93 9.86 7.46 4.87
N VAL A 94 8.86 8.31 4.58
CA VAL A 94 7.89 8.79 5.56
C VAL A 94 6.63 7.90 5.50
N PRO A 95 6.30 7.15 6.57
CA PRO A 95 5.14 6.28 6.56
C PRO A 95 3.83 7.06 6.40
N VAL A 96 2.97 6.58 5.49
CA VAL A 96 1.59 7.05 5.37
C VAL A 96 0.77 6.33 6.42
N ARG A 97 0.29 7.07 7.43
CA ARG A 97 -0.52 6.55 8.52
C ARG A 97 -1.96 7.00 8.35
N GLY A 98 -2.89 6.16 8.79
CA GLY A 98 -4.29 6.55 8.89
C GLY A 98 -4.57 7.22 10.20
N ASP A 99 -5.53 8.14 10.17
CA ASP A 99 -6.16 8.57 11.40
C ASP A 99 -6.87 7.35 11.99
N ALA A 100 -6.45 6.95 13.19
CA ALA A 100 -7.21 5.96 13.94
C ALA A 100 -8.59 6.58 14.16
N ALA A 101 -9.60 6.12 13.43
CA ALA A 101 -10.97 6.33 13.85
C ALA A 101 -11.06 5.75 15.26
N ALA A 102 -11.22 6.66 16.23
CA ALA A 102 -11.39 6.35 17.64
C ALA A 102 -12.69 5.54 17.86
#